data_AF-A0A2N6IQL6-F1
#
_entry.id   AF-A0A2N6IQL6-F1
#
_cell.length_a   1.000
_cell.length_b   1.000
_cell.length_c   1.000
_cell.angle_alpha   90.00
_cell.angle_beta   90.00
_cell.angle_gamma   90.00
#
_symmetry.space_group_name_H-M   'P 1'
#
loop_
_entity.id
_entity.type
_entity.pdbx_description
1 polymer ?
#
loop_
_entity_poly.entity_id
_entity_poly.type
_entity_poly.pdbx_seq_one_letter_code
_entity_poly.pdbx_strand_id
1 'polypeptide(L)'
;MGVRPPPSIPKPGAAALSREPYFLAADYALRPAGLHSDAPTAPFSAYWQPAQGQGLTEPARLLRKGEEFRHFSVLVAAGKSRYGPVTWEQCLTIRHNQGAVEPRAARGLLRDVARPEPWLSCARGQACPVSGVWQPWVAADHPLQAIVNQYWRQAWLTQGAPFPQPRRDWLLDLPDDEVTWHLMDMSLPAAQS
;
A
#
# COMPACT_ATOMS: atom_id res chain seq x y z
N MET A 1 -6.65 22.25 10.83
CA MET A 1 -5.55 21.27 10.95
C MET A 1 -6.13 19.89 10.68
N GLY A 2 -5.50 19.07 9.85
CA GLY A 2 -6.01 17.73 9.52
C GLY A 2 -5.60 16.70 10.56
N VAL A 3 -6.19 15.52 10.48
CA VAL A 3 -5.85 14.37 11.33
C VAL A 3 -5.35 13.21 10.48
N ARG A 4 -4.51 12.38 11.07
CA ARG A 4 -4.20 11.06 10.50
C ARG A 4 -4.13 10.02 11.62
N PRO A 5 -4.73 8.85 11.42
CA PRO A 5 -4.38 7.65 12.16
C PRO A 5 -2.90 7.33 11.92
N PRO A 6 -2.16 6.82 12.92
CA PRO A 6 -0.84 6.28 12.66
C PRO A 6 -0.94 5.13 11.64
N PRO A 7 0.08 4.93 10.80
CA PRO A 7 0.12 3.78 9.91
C PRO A 7 -0.08 2.50 10.73
N SER A 8 -0.84 1.54 10.20
CA SER A 8 -1.07 0.26 10.87
C SER A 8 0.28 -0.36 11.21
N ILE A 9 0.38 -0.92 12.41
CA ILE A 9 1.53 -1.75 12.78
C ILE A 9 1.35 -3.08 12.02
N PRO A 10 2.30 -3.46 11.14
CA PRO A 10 2.23 -4.69 10.38
C PRO A 10 2.07 -5.88 11.32
N LYS A 11 1.06 -6.71 11.07
CA LYS A 11 0.87 -7.98 11.78
C LYS A 11 1.32 -9.12 10.84
N PRO A 12 2.14 -10.07 11.31
CA PRO A 12 2.48 -11.23 10.50
C PRO A 12 1.20 -11.99 10.11
N GLY A 13 0.95 -12.15 8.81
CA GLY A 13 -0.14 -13.00 8.33
C GLY A 13 0.18 -14.49 8.52
N ALA A 14 -0.82 -15.33 8.77
CA ALA A 14 -0.65 -16.77 9.02
C ALA A 14 0.05 -17.53 7.87
N ALA A 15 -0.02 -17.03 6.63
CA ALA A 15 0.69 -17.57 5.48
C ALA A 15 2.22 -17.36 5.54
N ALA A 16 2.69 -16.30 6.20
CA ALA A 16 4.11 -16.02 6.39
C ALA A 16 4.78 -16.99 7.38
N LEU A 17 3.98 -17.68 8.22
CA LEU A 17 4.47 -18.58 9.28
C LEU A 17 4.57 -20.05 8.85
N SER A 18 4.02 -20.43 7.71
CA SER A 18 3.71 -21.85 7.44
C SER A 18 4.37 -22.47 6.20
N ARG A 19 5.06 -21.70 5.35
CA ARG A 19 5.69 -22.25 4.14
C ARG A 19 7.05 -21.62 3.86
N GLU A 20 8.10 -22.37 4.11
CA GLU A 20 9.36 -22.16 3.40
C GLU A 20 9.09 -22.27 1.88
N PRO A 21 9.68 -21.38 1.05
CA PRO A 21 10.68 -20.38 1.37
C PRO A 21 10.07 -18.97 1.52
N TYR A 22 10.10 -18.46 2.76
CA TYR A 22 10.12 -17.05 3.16
C TYR A 22 9.24 -16.08 2.36
N PHE A 23 7.94 -16.17 2.55
CA PHE A 23 6.98 -15.19 2.06
C PHE A 23 7.03 -13.89 2.87
N LEU A 24 6.98 -12.77 2.14
CA LEU A 24 6.76 -11.44 2.66
C LEU A 24 5.43 -11.39 3.44
N ALA A 25 5.44 -10.83 4.65
CA ALA A 25 4.19 -10.61 5.37
C ALA A 25 3.26 -9.70 4.54
N ALA A 26 1.95 -9.96 4.54
CA ALA A 26 0.97 -9.26 3.69
C ALA A 26 1.01 -7.72 3.83
N ASP A 27 1.48 -7.22 4.96
CA ASP A 27 1.63 -5.80 5.27
C ASP A 27 2.96 -5.19 4.79
N TYR A 28 3.76 -5.95 4.04
CA TYR A 28 4.96 -5.48 3.36
C TYR A 28 4.87 -5.73 1.86
N ALA A 29 5.49 -4.85 1.09
CA ALA A 29 5.66 -4.95 -0.35
C ALA A 29 7.15 -4.89 -0.66
N LEU A 30 7.56 -5.48 -1.77
CA LEU A 30 8.94 -5.43 -2.24
C LEU A 30 9.07 -4.32 -3.27
N ARG A 31 9.99 -3.40 -3.01
CA ARG A 31 10.37 -2.36 -3.95
C ARG A 31 11.77 -2.65 -4.49
N PRO A 32 11.96 -2.67 -5.81
CA PRO A 32 13.29 -2.74 -6.40
C PRO A 32 14.23 -1.67 -5.83
N ALA A 33 15.43 -2.08 -5.43
CA ALA A 33 16.43 -1.21 -4.82
C ALA A 33 17.38 -0.59 -5.87
N GLY A 34 17.33 -1.07 -7.11
CA GLY A 34 18.27 -0.70 -8.18
C GLY A 34 19.65 -1.37 -8.07
N LEU A 35 19.89 -2.19 -7.03
CA LEU A 35 21.11 -2.99 -6.92
C LEU A 35 20.94 -4.30 -7.68
N HIS A 36 21.89 -4.58 -8.57
CA HIS A 36 21.89 -5.76 -9.42
C HIS A 36 23.08 -6.68 -9.13
N SER A 37 22.91 -7.98 -9.37
CA SER A 37 23.96 -8.99 -9.19
C SER A 37 23.87 -10.05 -10.28
N ASP A 38 24.98 -10.27 -10.99
CA ASP A 38 25.17 -11.40 -11.91
C ASP A 38 25.96 -12.56 -11.29
N ALA A 39 26.31 -12.45 -10.00
CA ALA A 39 27.00 -13.49 -9.25
C ALA A 39 26.12 -14.77 -9.17
N PRO A 40 26.71 -15.97 -9.02
CA PRO A 40 25.96 -17.20 -8.84
C PRO A 40 25.27 -17.32 -7.47
N THR A 41 25.68 -16.51 -6.49
CA THR A 41 25.17 -16.53 -5.12
C THR A 41 24.83 -15.13 -4.63
N ALA A 42 23.92 -15.05 -3.66
CA ALA A 42 23.54 -13.79 -3.03
C ALA A 42 24.74 -13.15 -2.30
N PRO A 43 25.13 -11.90 -2.65
CA PRO A 43 26.30 -11.25 -2.04
C PRO A 43 26.10 -10.90 -0.56
N PHE A 44 24.84 -10.73 -0.15
CA PHE A 44 24.39 -10.53 1.22
C PHE A 44 22.93 -10.96 1.38
N SER A 45 22.51 -11.10 2.64
CA SER A 45 21.16 -11.53 2.95
C SER A 45 20.13 -10.44 2.62
N ALA A 46 19.25 -10.68 1.67
CA ALA A 46 18.19 -9.75 1.25
C ALA A 46 17.12 -10.46 0.43
N TYR A 47 16.03 -9.75 0.13
CA TYR A 47 15.10 -10.21 -0.91
C TYR A 47 15.71 -9.95 -2.29
N TRP A 48 15.64 -10.95 -3.15
CA TRP A 48 16.14 -10.87 -4.53
C TRP A 48 15.09 -11.44 -5.49
N GLN A 49 15.00 -10.83 -6.68
CA GLN A 49 14.15 -11.28 -7.78
C GLN A 49 14.94 -11.23 -9.10
N PRO A 50 14.59 -12.03 -10.12
CA PRO A 50 15.21 -11.88 -11.44
C PRO A 50 14.84 -10.52 -12.06
N ALA A 51 15.83 -9.77 -12.53
CA ALA A 51 15.62 -8.62 -13.41
C ALA A 51 15.09 -9.13 -14.76
N GLN A 52 14.15 -8.40 -15.37
CA GLN A 52 13.30 -8.87 -16.47
C GLN A 52 14.04 -9.62 -17.60
N GLY A 53 13.41 -10.69 -18.12
CA GLY A 53 13.83 -11.45 -19.30
C GLY A 53 12.75 -12.41 -19.79
N GLN A 54 12.78 -12.80 -21.06
CA GLN A 54 11.75 -13.66 -21.68
C GLN A 54 11.64 -15.02 -20.94
N GLY A 55 10.49 -15.31 -20.34
CA GLY A 55 10.24 -16.56 -19.61
C GLY A 55 10.69 -16.57 -18.15
N LEU A 56 11.23 -15.46 -17.62
CA LEU A 56 11.62 -15.33 -16.22
C LEU A 56 10.49 -14.68 -15.42
N THR A 57 9.67 -15.50 -14.77
CA THR A 57 8.64 -15.01 -13.83
C THR A 57 8.79 -15.79 -12.52
N GLU A 58 9.78 -15.43 -11.70
CA GLU A 58 9.85 -15.92 -10.33
C GLU A 58 9.55 -14.80 -9.32
N PRO A 59 8.80 -15.13 -8.26
CA PRO A 59 8.58 -14.19 -7.18
C PRO A 59 9.89 -13.92 -6.43
N ALA A 60 10.03 -12.70 -5.93
CA ALA A 60 11.13 -12.34 -5.07
C ALA A 60 11.20 -13.24 -3.82
N ARG A 61 12.41 -13.61 -3.41
CA ARG A 61 12.63 -14.50 -2.26
C ARG A 61 13.75 -13.98 -1.36
N LEU A 62 13.65 -14.23 -0.06
CA LEU A 62 14.72 -13.95 0.88
C LEU A 62 15.84 -14.97 0.70
N LEU A 63 17.03 -14.50 0.34
CA LEU A 63 18.24 -15.31 0.25
C LEU A 63 19.20 -14.91 1.35
N ARG A 64 19.93 -15.89 1.90
CA ARG A 64 21.05 -15.64 2.80
C ARG A 64 22.32 -15.37 1.99
N LYS A 65 23.28 -14.65 2.58
CA LYS A 65 24.62 -14.50 1.99
C LYS A 65 25.20 -15.87 1.60
N GLY A 66 25.65 -16.01 0.35
CA GLY A 66 26.24 -17.24 -0.19
C GLY A 66 25.22 -18.28 -0.65
N GLU A 67 23.91 -18.03 -0.50
CA GLU A 67 22.87 -18.90 -1.04
C GLU A 67 22.79 -18.76 -2.57
N GLU A 68 22.64 -19.87 -3.28
CA GLU A 68 22.63 -19.89 -4.74
C GLU A 68 21.38 -19.23 -5.31
N PHE A 69 21.60 -18.40 -6.32
CA PHE A 69 20.51 -17.95 -7.17
C PHE A 69 19.98 -19.12 -8.00
N ARG A 70 18.67 -19.15 -8.24
CA ARG A 70 18.08 -20.17 -9.10
C ARG A 70 18.57 -19.98 -10.53
N HIS A 71 18.99 -21.09 -11.14
CA HIS A 71 19.43 -21.12 -12.52
C HIS A 71 18.22 -21.40 -13.42
N PHE A 72 18.01 -20.56 -14.42
CA PHE A 72 16.93 -20.74 -15.39
C PHE A 72 17.47 -21.31 -16.69
N SER A 73 16.82 -22.34 -17.20
CA SER A 73 17.12 -22.93 -18.50
C SER A 73 16.43 -22.11 -19.59
N VAL A 74 17.19 -21.44 -20.47
CA VAL A 74 16.62 -20.84 -21.68
C VAL A 74 16.59 -21.90 -22.77
N LEU A 75 15.41 -22.20 -23.31
CA LEU A 75 15.26 -23.05 -24.49
C LEU A 75 15.76 -22.29 -25.72
N VAL A 76 16.87 -22.73 -26.30
CA VAL A 76 17.37 -22.19 -27.58
C VAL A 76 16.77 -23.02 -28.73
N ALA A 77 16.51 -22.39 -29.88
CA ALA A 77 15.90 -23.00 -31.08
C ALA A 77 16.55 -24.31 -31.58
N ALA A 78 17.75 -24.66 -31.09
CA ALA A 78 18.46 -25.89 -31.38
C ALA A 78 18.22 -27.03 -30.36
N GLY A 79 17.20 -26.94 -29.49
CA GLY A 79 16.87 -27.98 -28.50
C GLY A 79 17.91 -28.14 -27.38
N LYS A 80 18.87 -27.23 -27.26
CA LYS A 80 19.86 -27.19 -26.18
C LYS A 80 19.45 -26.12 -25.17
N SER A 81 19.27 -26.50 -23.90
CA SER A 81 19.20 -25.55 -22.81
C SER A 81 20.58 -24.92 -22.60
N ARG A 82 20.66 -23.58 -22.65
CA ARG A 82 21.80 -22.85 -22.09
C ARG A 82 21.31 -22.10 -20.87
N TYR A 83 22.11 -22.12 -19.82
CA TYR A 83 21.94 -21.21 -18.69
C TYR A 83 22.33 -19.81 -19.20
N GLY A 84 21.33 -18.94 -19.37
CA GLY A 84 21.58 -17.53 -19.65
C GLY A 84 22.02 -16.81 -18.36
N PRO A 85 22.87 -15.78 -18.44
CA PRO A 85 23.13 -14.92 -17.28
C PRO A 85 21.79 -14.29 -16.87
N VAL A 86 21.33 -14.61 -15.65
CA VAL A 86 20.17 -13.95 -15.04
C VAL A 86 20.72 -12.92 -14.08
N THR A 87 20.50 -11.66 -14.41
CA THR A 87 20.76 -10.56 -13.48
C THR A 87 19.69 -10.58 -12.41
N TRP A 88 20.10 -10.59 -11.14
CA TRP A 88 19.20 -10.50 -10.00
C TRP A 88 19.15 -9.09 -9.47
N GLU A 89 17.96 -8.61 -9.13
CA GLU A 89 17.76 -7.32 -8.52
C GLU A 89 17.38 -7.47 -7.04
N GLN A 90 18.01 -6.65 -6.20
CA GLN A 90 17.70 -6.57 -4.78
C GLN A 90 16.35 -5.86 -4.58
N CYS A 91 15.54 -6.38 -3.68
CA CYS A 91 14.32 -5.75 -3.22
C CYS A 91 14.42 -5.27 -1.77
N LEU A 92 13.91 -4.07 -1.51
CA LEU A 92 13.67 -3.54 -0.18
C LEU A 92 12.28 -3.94 0.28
N THR A 93 12.17 -4.37 1.54
CA THR A 93 10.88 -4.49 2.23
C THR A 93 10.39 -3.10 2.62
N ILE A 94 9.38 -2.63 1.90
CA ILE A 94 8.63 -1.42 2.27
C ILE A 94 7.31 -1.85 2.91
N ARG A 95 6.74 -1.02 3.78
CA ARG A 95 5.38 -1.29 4.26
C ARG A 95 4.43 -1.28 3.07
N HIS A 96 3.70 -2.37 2.87
CA HIS A 96 2.58 -2.40 1.95
C HIS A 96 1.51 -1.57 2.62
N ASN A 97 1.25 -0.39 2.06
CA ASN A 97 0.32 0.52 2.70
C ASN A 97 -1.11 -0.04 2.68
N GLN A 98 -1.42 -1.19 2.04
CA GLN A 98 -2.75 -1.84 2.06
C GLN A 98 -3.90 -0.87 1.71
N GLY A 99 -3.65 0.17 0.91
CA GLY A 99 -4.62 1.24 0.66
C GLY A 99 -4.85 2.19 1.84
N ALA A 100 -3.86 2.37 2.74
CA ALA A 100 -3.99 3.27 3.86
C ALA A 100 -4.13 4.71 3.36
N VAL A 101 -5.10 5.35 3.99
CA VAL A 101 -5.53 6.71 3.69
C VAL A 101 -4.60 7.64 4.44
N GLU A 102 -3.56 8.08 3.73
CA GLU A 102 -2.53 9.01 4.22
C GLU A 102 -2.72 10.37 3.54
N PRO A 103 -3.44 11.31 4.17
CA PRO A 103 -3.69 12.62 3.58
C PRO A 103 -2.37 13.31 3.23
N ARG A 104 -2.29 13.86 2.03
CA ARG A 104 -1.17 14.71 1.60
C ARG A 104 -1.17 15.97 2.45
N ALA A 105 -0.04 16.24 3.09
CA ALA A 105 0.16 17.40 3.94
C ALA A 105 1.65 17.72 4.08
N ALA A 106 1.98 18.99 4.24
CA ALA A 106 3.30 19.38 4.73
C ALA A 106 3.49 18.93 6.19
N ARG A 107 4.76 18.76 6.59
CA ARG A 107 5.11 18.37 7.95
C ARG A 107 4.51 19.35 8.97
N GLY A 108 3.85 18.82 9.99
CA GLY A 108 3.24 19.62 11.07
C GLY A 108 1.79 20.06 10.83
N LEU A 109 1.19 19.76 9.67
CA LEU A 109 -0.21 20.11 9.38
C LEU A 109 -1.23 19.02 9.75
N LEU A 110 -0.73 17.82 10.06
CA LEU A 110 -1.50 16.68 10.53
C LEU A 110 -1.18 16.40 11.99
N ARG A 111 -2.22 16.26 12.82
CA ARG A 111 -2.11 15.66 14.15
C ARG A 111 -2.33 14.16 14.07
N ASP A 112 -1.56 13.39 14.85
CA ASP A 112 -1.76 11.96 14.98
C ASP A 112 -2.94 11.69 15.94
N VAL A 113 -3.85 10.80 15.56
CA VAL A 113 -5.03 10.39 16.36
C VAL A 113 -5.07 8.89 16.53
N ALA A 114 -5.83 8.39 17.50
CA ALA A 114 -6.03 6.95 17.62
C ALA A 114 -6.69 6.41 16.35
N ARG A 115 -6.22 5.26 15.85
CA ARG A 115 -6.83 4.60 14.71
C ARG A 115 -8.25 4.14 15.10
N PRO A 116 -9.29 4.52 14.34
CA PRO A 116 -10.63 4.02 14.58
C PRO A 116 -10.68 2.50 14.39
N GLU A 117 -11.28 1.80 15.35
CA GLU A 117 -11.59 0.37 15.26
C GLU A 117 -13.12 0.19 15.40
N PRO A 118 -13.80 -0.43 14.43
CA PRO A 118 -13.29 -0.89 13.14
C PRO A 118 -12.92 0.27 12.20
N TRP A 119 -12.04 0.01 11.23
CA TRP A 119 -11.75 0.96 10.14
C TRP A 119 -12.97 1.05 9.22
N LEU A 120 -13.58 2.24 9.13
CA LEU A 120 -14.80 2.45 8.34
C LEU A 120 -14.48 3.17 7.04
N SER A 121 -15.02 2.63 5.95
CA SER A 121 -14.93 3.20 4.60
C SER A 121 -16.32 3.18 3.96
N CYS A 122 -16.74 4.31 3.39
CA CYS A 122 -18.03 4.49 2.75
C CYS A 122 -17.82 4.95 1.32
N ALA A 123 -18.20 4.13 0.35
CA ALA A 123 -18.28 4.49 -1.05
C ALA A 123 -19.76 4.75 -1.38
N ARG A 124 -20.06 5.95 -1.91
CA ARG A 124 -21.36 6.35 -2.49
C ARG A 124 -22.54 6.57 -1.54
N GLY A 125 -23.10 7.79 -1.53
CA GLY A 125 -24.50 8.13 -1.19
C GLY A 125 -25.07 7.69 0.16
N GLN A 126 -24.30 6.92 0.93
CA GLN A 126 -24.65 6.44 2.25
C GLN A 126 -24.58 7.61 3.21
N ALA A 127 -25.55 7.67 4.11
CA ALA A 127 -25.46 8.56 5.25
C ALA A 127 -24.27 8.14 6.12
N CYS A 128 -23.60 9.13 6.70
CA CYS A 128 -22.45 8.94 7.57
C CYS A 128 -22.80 7.97 8.72
N PRO A 129 -22.12 6.81 8.85
CA PRO A 129 -22.54 5.79 9.82
C PRO A 129 -22.21 6.17 11.27
N VAL A 130 -21.19 7.00 11.48
CA VAL A 130 -20.75 7.47 12.80
C VAL A 130 -20.26 8.91 12.72
N SER A 131 -20.41 9.66 13.81
CA SER A 131 -19.87 11.02 13.89
C SER A 131 -18.35 11.01 13.97
N GLY A 132 -17.67 11.88 13.22
CA GLY A 132 -16.21 11.92 13.22
C GLY A 132 -15.59 12.75 12.10
N VAL A 133 -14.27 12.73 12.03
CA VAL A 133 -13.50 13.28 10.90
C VAL A 133 -13.35 12.23 9.82
N TRP A 134 -13.76 12.58 8.60
CA TRP A 134 -13.69 11.71 7.43
C TRP A 134 -12.78 12.31 6.35
N GLN A 135 -11.93 11.47 5.75
CA GLN A 135 -11.05 11.83 4.64
C GLN A 135 -11.62 11.29 3.32
N PRO A 136 -11.80 12.13 2.29
CA PRO A 136 -12.08 11.64 0.95
C PRO A 136 -10.82 11.09 0.30
N TRP A 137 -10.99 10.07 -0.53
CA TRP A 137 -9.89 9.35 -1.14
C TRP A 137 -10.24 8.88 -2.54
N VAL A 138 -9.31 9.09 -3.47
CA VAL A 138 -9.27 8.46 -4.80
C VAL A 138 -8.02 7.60 -4.92
N ALA A 139 -8.02 6.67 -5.87
CA ALA A 139 -6.89 5.78 -6.14
C ALA A 139 -5.59 6.55 -6.46
N ALA A 140 -4.44 5.93 -6.22
CA ALA A 140 -3.14 6.61 -6.33
C ALA A 140 -2.77 7.01 -7.77
N ASP A 141 -3.34 6.32 -8.75
CA ASP A 141 -3.22 6.58 -10.19
C ASP A 141 -4.28 7.55 -10.72
N HIS A 142 -5.23 7.99 -9.88
CA HIS A 142 -6.28 8.91 -10.27
C HIS A 142 -5.71 10.31 -10.58
N PRO A 143 -6.09 10.96 -11.71
CA PRO A 143 -5.53 12.25 -12.12
C PRO A 143 -5.76 13.37 -11.08
N LEU A 144 -6.88 13.32 -10.35
CA LEU A 144 -7.22 14.30 -9.31
C LEU A 144 -6.71 13.94 -7.91
N GLN A 145 -5.92 12.86 -7.75
CA GLN A 145 -5.31 12.44 -6.49
C GLN A 145 -4.68 13.60 -5.71
N ALA A 146 -3.91 14.45 -6.40
CA ALA A 146 -3.17 15.53 -5.76
C ALA A 146 -4.09 16.65 -5.22
N ILE A 147 -5.37 16.66 -5.61
CA ILE A 147 -6.36 17.66 -5.18
C ILE A 147 -7.31 17.06 -4.15
N VAL A 148 -7.70 15.80 -4.34
CA VAL A 148 -8.69 15.11 -3.47
C VAL A 148 -8.05 14.58 -2.20
N ASN A 149 -6.90 13.91 -2.29
CA ASN A 149 -6.26 13.23 -1.15
C ASN A 149 -5.51 14.20 -0.22
N GLN A 150 -5.95 15.46 -0.15
CA GLN A 150 -5.33 16.53 0.64
C GLN A 150 -5.95 16.61 2.04
N TYR A 151 -5.15 16.98 3.05
CA TYR A 151 -5.63 17.04 4.44
C TYR A 151 -6.75 18.05 4.67
N TRP A 152 -6.78 19.15 3.90
CA TRP A 152 -7.82 20.18 4.04
C TRP A 152 -9.16 19.75 3.43
N ARG A 153 -9.24 18.59 2.78
CA ARG A 153 -10.48 18.00 2.28
C ARG A 153 -11.20 17.16 3.33
N GLN A 154 -10.61 16.98 4.51
CA GLN A 154 -11.28 16.31 5.61
C GLN A 154 -12.54 17.06 6.03
N ALA A 155 -13.59 16.31 6.34
CA ALA A 155 -14.86 16.84 6.81
C ALA A 155 -15.22 16.25 8.17
N TRP A 156 -15.66 17.10 9.09
CA TRP A 156 -16.38 16.63 10.27
C TRP A 156 -17.82 16.36 9.88
N LEU A 157 -18.31 15.15 10.14
CA LEU A 157 -19.68 14.76 9.83
C LEU A 157 -20.35 14.22 11.08
N THR A 158 -21.64 14.52 11.22
CA THR A 158 -22.52 13.91 12.22
C THR A 158 -23.10 12.62 11.63
N GLN A 159 -23.33 11.60 12.46
CA GLN A 159 -24.06 10.41 12.05
C GLN A 159 -25.39 10.77 11.35
N GLY A 160 -25.66 10.13 10.23
CA GLY A 160 -26.83 10.40 9.38
C GLY A 160 -26.61 11.51 8.34
N ALA A 161 -25.57 12.34 8.47
CA ALA A 161 -25.30 13.41 7.52
C ALA A 161 -24.83 12.85 6.16
N PRO A 162 -25.19 13.49 5.03
CA PRO A 162 -24.63 13.12 3.73
C PRO A 162 -23.15 13.50 3.66
N PHE A 163 -22.36 12.69 2.95
CA PHE A 163 -20.99 13.07 2.60
C PHE A 163 -20.97 14.22 1.58
N PRO A 164 -19.94 15.09 1.60
CA PRO A 164 -19.75 16.10 0.57
C PRO A 164 -19.63 15.51 -0.84
N GLN A 165 -20.19 16.21 -1.81
CA GLN A 165 -20.23 15.83 -3.23
C GLN A 165 -19.15 16.60 -4.00
N PRO A 166 -18.14 15.94 -4.58
CA PRO A 166 -17.02 16.61 -5.26
C PRO A 166 -17.43 17.63 -6.32
N ARG A 167 -18.43 17.31 -7.16
CA ARG A 167 -18.92 18.22 -8.21
C ARG A 167 -19.57 19.47 -7.64
N ARG A 168 -20.41 19.31 -6.62
CA ARG A 168 -21.19 20.40 -6.03
C ARG A 168 -20.35 21.24 -5.05
N ASP A 169 -19.64 20.58 -4.16
CA ASP A 169 -19.01 21.21 -3.00
C ASP A 169 -17.56 21.63 -3.28
N TRP A 170 -16.88 20.99 -4.24
CA TRP A 170 -15.49 21.30 -4.59
C TRP A 170 -15.30 21.82 -6.00
N LEU A 171 -16.38 21.85 -6.80
CA LEU A 171 -16.35 22.25 -8.21
C LEU A 171 -15.34 21.44 -9.05
N LEU A 172 -15.15 20.17 -8.69
CA LEU A 172 -14.32 19.23 -9.44
C LEU A 172 -15.21 18.38 -10.31
N ASP A 173 -14.86 18.21 -11.58
CA ASP A 173 -15.54 17.26 -12.47
C ASP A 173 -15.17 15.82 -12.12
N LEU A 174 -15.60 15.38 -10.94
CA LEU A 174 -15.26 14.11 -10.30
C LEU A 174 -16.55 13.39 -9.90
N PRO A 175 -16.90 12.26 -10.53
CA PRO A 175 -18.01 11.43 -10.12
C PRO A 175 -17.95 11.02 -8.64
N ASP A 176 -19.09 11.02 -7.95
CA ASP A 176 -19.18 10.69 -6.52
C ASP A 176 -18.77 9.23 -6.22
N ASP A 177 -18.87 8.33 -7.21
CA ASP A 177 -18.52 6.91 -7.11
C ASP A 177 -17.01 6.65 -7.24
N GLU A 178 -16.24 7.63 -7.70
CA GLU A 178 -14.78 7.55 -7.72
C GLU A 178 -14.14 7.94 -6.36
N VAL A 179 -14.93 8.53 -5.44
CA VAL A 179 -14.48 8.95 -4.11
C VAL A 179 -14.97 7.99 -3.04
N THR A 180 -14.04 7.47 -2.25
CA THR A 180 -14.33 6.75 -1.01
C THR A 180 -14.03 7.63 0.19
N TRP A 181 -14.92 7.63 1.19
CA TRP A 181 -14.72 8.35 2.44
C TRP A 181 -14.27 7.40 3.54
N HIS A 182 -13.22 7.76 4.25
CA HIS A 182 -12.63 6.93 5.30
C HIS A 182 -12.62 7.66 6.63
N LEU A 183 -13.04 6.96 7.69
CA LEU A 183 -13.05 7.51 9.04
C LEU A 183 -11.62 7.63 9.56
N MET A 184 -11.26 8.84 10.00
CA MET A 184 -9.93 9.16 10.50
C MET A 184 -9.92 9.33 12.02
N ASP A 185 -10.96 9.92 12.59
CA ASP A 185 -11.09 10.16 14.03
C ASP A 185 -12.56 10.02 14.41
N MET A 186 -12.89 9.10 15.31
CA MET A 186 -14.26 8.87 15.75
C MET A 186 -14.60 9.78 16.92
N SER A 187 -15.73 10.49 16.84
CA SER A 187 -16.29 11.15 18.02
C SER A 187 -17.05 10.12 18.83
N LEU A 188 -16.48 9.68 19.95
CA LEU A 188 -17.30 9.02 20.96
C LEU A 188 -18.18 10.08 21.64
N PRO A 189 -19.49 9.85 21.81
CA PRO A 189 -20.28 10.72 22.67
C PRO A 189 -19.65 10.69 24.07
N ALA A 190 -19.49 11.86 24.68
CA ALA A 190 -19.01 11.96 26.05
C ALA A 190 -19.91 11.07 26.92
N ALA A 191 -19.30 10.10 27.61
CA ALA A 191 -20.01 9.33 28.62
C ALA A 191 -20.61 10.33 29.61
N GLN A 192 -21.94 10.41 29.65
CA GLN A 192 -22.63 11.20 30.65
C GLN A 192 -22.38 10.51 31.99
N SER A 193 -21.52 11.14 32.79
CA SER A 193 -21.25 10.82 34.20
C SER A 193 -22.46 11.14 35.08
#